data_AF-A0A3P6QT72-F1
#
_entry.id   AF-A0A3P6QT72-F1
#
_cell.length_a   1.000
_cell.length_b   1.000
_cell.length_c   1.000
_cell.angle_alpha   90.00
_cell.angle_beta   90.00
_cell.angle_gamma   90.00
#
_symmetry.space_group_name_H-M   'P 1'
#
loop_
_entity.id
_entity.type
_entity.pdbx_description
1 polymer ?
#
loop_
_entity_poly.entity_id
_entity_poly.type
_entity_poly.pdbx_seq_one_letter_code
_entity_poly.pdbx_strand_id
1 'polypeptide(L)'
;TTFDRTNIKLYGVTRLGNSVCAVVTDYFPHFYFQAPENFAPEHLDVAQRHLNNAVAIALRRANSNLQMSTTVVENLVRLSIVQGENVYYYRGSEKKYPFIKVSGTTNALNKAKQELKSGGLNYGNGPVQVGTLYEANIDPEVKFMAHSGVVGCGWVEIPLGKGKIHEGKANTSR
;
A
#
# COMPACT_ATOMS: atom_id res chain seq x y z
N THR A 1 7.44 -14.84 -12.79
CA THR A 1 6.23 -14.40 -12.07
C THR A 1 6.58 -13.20 -11.22
N THR A 2 6.68 -12.04 -11.86
CA THR A 2 7.04 -10.79 -11.18
C THR A 2 5.80 -10.34 -10.43
N PHE A 3 5.75 -10.57 -9.13
CA PHE A 3 4.75 -9.92 -8.29
C PHE A 3 4.87 -8.42 -8.56
N ASP A 4 3.77 -7.79 -8.94
CA ASP A 4 3.76 -6.44 -9.46
C ASP A 4 4.25 -5.46 -8.39
N ARG A 5 5.54 -5.16 -8.44
CA ARG A 5 6.18 -4.13 -7.61
C ARG A 5 5.87 -2.73 -8.15
N THR A 6 5.10 -2.64 -9.23
CA THR A 6 4.89 -1.41 -9.98
C THR A 6 3.56 -0.82 -9.59
N ASN A 7 3.57 0.23 -8.76
CA ASN A 7 2.36 1.00 -8.52
C ASN A 7 2.32 2.30 -9.31
N ILE A 8 3.46 2.81 -9.81
CA ILE A 8 3.54 4.14 -10.43
C ILE A 8 4.45 4.12 -11.66
N LYS A 9 3.92 4.61 -12.79
CA LYS A 9 4.67 4.88 -14.02
C LYS A 9 4.53 6.36 -14.36
N LEU A 10 5.63 7.02 -14.69
CA LEU A 10 5.67 8.40 -15.13
C LEU A 10 5.97 8.44 -16.63
N TYR A 11 5.06 8.99 -17.40
CA TYR A 11 5.23 9.18 -18.84
C TYR A 11 5.51 10.64 -19.14
N GLY A 12 6.50 10.91 -19.99
CA GLY A 12 6.84 12.27 -20.35
C GLY A 12 7.84 12.34 -21.50
N VAL A 13 8.35 13.55 -21.72
CA VAL A 13 9.36 13.86 -22.74
C VAL A 13 10.56 14.54 -22.10
N THR A 14 11.75 14.26 -22.63
CA THR A 14 12.95 15.01 -22.26
C THR A 14 12.94 16.40 -22.90
N ARG A 15 13.87 17.28 -22.48
CA ARG A 15 14.08 18.60 -23.12
C ARG A 15 14.39 18.51 -24.62
N LEU A 16 14.90 17.37 -25.09
CA LEU A 16 15.22 17.12 -26.51
C LEU A 16 14.05 16.47 -27.27
N GLY A 17 12.90 16.25 -26.64
CA GLY A 17 11.73 15.64 -27.28
C GLY A 17 11.72 14.11 -27.28
N ASN A 18 12.64 13.44 -26.56
CA ASN A 18 12.63 11.99 -26.47
C ASN A 18 11.54 11.52 -25.49
N SER A 19 10.69 10.60 -25.90
CA SER A 19 9.69 9.99 -25.02
C SER A 19 10.36 9.08 -23.99
N VAL A 20 9.92 9.17 -22.73
CA VAL A 20 10.45 8.39 -21.60
C VAL A 20 9.30 7.83 -20.78
N CYS A 21 9.44 6.59 -20.33
CA CYS A 21 8.64 5.99 -19.27
C CYS A 21 9.57 5.67 -18.10
N ALA A 22 9.38 6.35 -16.97
CA ALA A 22 10.08 6.05 -15.73
C ALA A 22 9.16 5.19 -14.85
N VAL A 23 9.63 4.00 -14.49
CA VAL A 23 8.94 3.11 -13.56
C VAL A 23 9.45 3.41 -12.16
N VAL A 24 8.56 3.85 -11.26
CA VAL A 24 8.91 4.09 -9.86
C VAL A 24 8.80 2.77 -9.11
N THR A 25 9.91 2.32 -8.54
CA THR A 25 9.95 1.13 -7.69
C THR A 25 9.81 1.52 -6.22
N ASP A 26 9.45 0.54 -5.39
CA ASP A 26 9.46 0.64 -3.93
C ASP A 26 8.53 1.69 -3.31
N TYR A 27 7.57 2.19 -4.10
CA TYR A 27 6.42 2.93 -3.58
C TYR A 27 5.26 1.99 -3.29
N PHE A 28 4.83 1.95 -2.03
CA PHE A 28 3.69 1.17 -1.59
C PHE A 28 2.58 2.10 -1.11
N PRO A 29 1.42 2.14 -1.78
CA PRO A 29 0.26 2.84 -1.24
C PRO A 29 -0.11 2.28 0.12
N HIS A 30 -0.87 3.05 0.88
CA HIS A 30 -1.26 2.68 2.23
C HIS A 30 -2.58 3.31 2.64
N PHE A 31 -3.22 2.75 3.65
CA PHE A 31 -4.35 3.35 4.34
C PHE A 31 -4.21 3.12 5.85
N TYR A 32 -5.10 3.70 6.64
CA TYR A 32 -5.04 3.62 8.08
C TYR A 32 -6.37 3.16 8.68
N PHE A 33 -6.32 2.59 9.87
CA PHE A 33 -7.47 2.44 10.75
C PHE A 33 -7.01 2.62 12.20
N GLN A 34 -7.92 3.02 13.08
CA GLN A 34 -7.57 3.21 14.49
C GLN A 34 -7.18 1.86 15.10
N ALA A 35 -6.07 1.83 15.85
CA ALA A 35 -5.64 0.60 16.49
C ALA A 35 -6.72 0.14 17.50
N PRO A 36 -7.06 -1.16 17.55
CA PRO A 36 -7.94 -1.70 18.57
C PRO A 36 -7.47 -1.37 19.98
N GLU A 37 -8.39 -1.39 20.94
CA GLU A 37 -8.03 -1.20 22.35
C GLU A 37 -7.01 -2.27 22.78
N ASN A 38 -5.98 -1.83 23.53
CA ASN A 38 -4.87 -2.67 23.97
C ASN A 38 -4.02 -3.29 22.84
N PHE A 39 -4.13 -2.80 21.60
CA PHE A 39 -3.21 -3.21 20.54
C PHE A 39 -1.80 -2.67 20.81
N ALA A 40 -0.80 -3.54 20.70
CA ALA A 40 0.58 -3.29 21.08
C ALA A 40 1.53 -3.84 20.01
N PRO A 41 2.81 -3.42 19.98
CA PRO A 41 3.78 -3.90 19.00
C PRO A 41 3.92 -5.43 18.94
N GLU A 42 3.76 -6.14 20.06
CA GLU A 42 3.80 -7.61 20.10
C GLU A 42 2.69 -8.28 19.26
N HIS A 43 1.56 -7.60 19.05
CA HIS A 43 0.43 -8.10 18.28
C HIS A 43 0.60 -7.94 16.77
N LEU A 44 1.57 -7.12 16.31
CA LEU A 44 1.73 -6.76 14.90
C LEU A 44 1.99 -7.96 14.00
N ASP A 45 2.86 -8.87 14.43
CA ASP A 45 3.24 -10.01 13.60
C ASP A 45 2.06 -10.98 13.40
N VAL A 46 1.31 -11.27 14.46
CA VAL A 46 0.11 -12.11 14.41
C VAL A 46 -0.97 -11.45 13.55
N ALA A 47 -1.22 -10.15 13.75
CA ALA A 47 -2.17 -9.36 12.98
C ALA A 47 -1.83 -9.36 11.48
N GLN A 48 -0.56 -9.16 11.15
CA GLN A 48 -0.10 -9.14 9.77
C GLN A 48 -0.25 -10.51 9.11
N ARG A 49 0.18 -11.59 9.79
CA ARG A 49 0.01 -12.96 9.28
C ARG A 49 -1.46 -13.30 9.04
N HIS A 50 -2.35 -12.92 9.96
CA HIS A 50 -3.78 -13.08 9.79
C HIS A 50 -4.30 -12.37 8.53
N LEU A 51 -4.00 -11.08 8.38
CA LEU A 51 -4.47 -10.28 7.25
C LEU A 51 -3.88 -10.78 5.92
N ASN A 52 -2.60 -11.13 5.89
CA ASN A 52 -1.94 -11.71 4.72
C ASN A 52 -2.60 -13.01 4.27
N ASN A 53 -2.93 -13.91 5.19
CA ASN A 53 -3.63 -15.15 4.87
C ASN A 53 -5.04 -14.89 4.32
N ALA A 54 -5.79 -13.98 4.93
CA ALA A 54 -7.12 -13.59 4.44
C ALA A 54 -7.06 -13.01 3.02
N VAL A 55 -6.11 -12.09 2.77
CA VAL A 55 -5.87 -11.50 1.45
C VAL A 55 -5.46 -12.57 0.44
N ALA A 56 -4.58 -13.50 0.80
CA ALA A 56 -4.14 -14.58 -0.09
C ALA A 56 -5.33 -15.47 -0.51
N ILE A 57 -6.19 -15.84 0.44
CA ILE A 57 -7.41 -16.60 0.17
C ILE A 57 -8.36 -15.81 -0.74
N ALA A 58 -8.53 -14.51 -0.51
CA ALA A 58 -9.36 -13.65 -1.35
C ALA A 58 -8.83 -13.52 -2.78
N LEU A 59 -7.50 -13.43 -2.95
CA LEU A 59 -6.84 -13.39 -4.26
C LEU A 59 -7.01 -14.72 -5.01
N ARG A 60 -6.85 -15.87 -4.34
CA ARG A 60 -7.09 -17.20 -4.92
C ARG A 60 -8.56 -17.42 -5.30
N ARG A 61 -9.50 -16.90 -4.52
CA ARG A 61 -10.94 -16.93 -4.86
C ARG A 61 -11.23 -16.14 -6.15
N ALA A 62 -10.55 -15.02 -6.36
CA ALA A 62 -10.71 -14.19 -7.56
C ALA A 62 -10.00 -14.78 -8.79
N ASN A 63 -8.91 -15.54 -8.58
CA ASN A 63 -8.19 -16.24 -9.64
C ASN A 63 -7.69 -17.58 -9.11
N SER A 64 -8.42 -18.66 -9.41
CA SER A 64 -8.14 -20.01 -8.92
C SER A 64 -6.79 -20.57 -9.38
N ASN A 65 -6.25 -20.06 -10.49
CA ASN A 65 -4.95 -20.46 -11.02
C ASN A 65 -3.78 -19.70 -10.39
N LEU A 66 -4.04 -18.75 -9.49
CA LEU A 66 -3.01 -17.95 -8.84
C LEU A 66 -2.21 -18.79 -7.82
N GLN A 67 -0.99 -19.16 -8.20
CA GLN A 67 -0.02 -19.75 -7.28
C GLN A 67 0.82 -18.66 -6.61
N MET A 68 0.94 -18.74 -5.29
CA MET A 68 1.76 -17.84 -4.48
C MET A 68 2.65 -18.67 -3.58
N SER A 69 3.95 -18.38 -3.55
CA SER A 69 4.86 -18.97 -2.57
C SER A 69 4.55 -18.47 -1.16
N THR A 70 5.02 -19.19 -0.14
CA THR A 70 4.88 -18.79 1.26
C THR A 70 5.44 -17.38 1.51
N THR A 71 6.63 -17.09 0.98
CA THR A 71 7.26 -15.76 1.10
C THR A 71 6.41 -14.64 0.51
N VAL A 72 5.73 -14.90 -0.62
CA VAL A 72 4.82 -13.92 -1.22
C VAL A 72 3.63 -13.66 -0.30
N VAL A 73 3.00 -14.73 0.21
CA VAL A 73 1.84 -14.63 1.10
C VAL A 73 2.19 -13.81 2.34
N GLU A 74 3.35 -14.08 2.95
CA GLU A 74 3.85 -13.36 4.13
C GLU A 74 4.14 -11.87 3.90
N ASN A 75 4.20 -11.42 2.64
CA ASN A 75 4.57 -10.06 2.26
C ASN A 75 3.53 -9.37 1.36
N LEU A 76 2.26 -9.82 1.36
CA LEU A 76 1.19 -9.17 0.58
C LEU A 76 0.88 -7.76 1.09
N VAL A 77 0.81 -7.60 2.42
CA VAL A 77 0.73 -6.32 3.11
C VAL A 77 1.71 -6.26 4.29
N ARG A 78 2.07 -5.04 4.67
CA ARG A 78 2.86 -4.69 5.84
C ARG A 78 2.04 -3.86 6.81
N LEU A 79 2.07 -4.22 8.09
CA LEU A 79 1.47 -3.45 9.17
C LEU A 79 2.54 -2.68 9.95
N SER A 80 2.18 -1.47 10.40
CA SER A 80 2.99 -0.68 11.34
C SER A 80 2.07 0.19 12.20
N ILE A 81 2.50 0.48 13.43
CA ILE A 81 1.79 1.42 14.31
C ILE A 81 2.32 2.82 14.04
N VAL A 82 1.42 3.78 13.89
CA VAL A 82 1.74 5.21 13.77
C VAL A 82 0.89 6.01 14.76
N GLN A 83 1.40 7.15 15.21
CA GLN A 83 0.66 8.09 16.04
C GLN A 83 0.08 9.19 15.15
N GLY A 84 -1.23 9.37 15.18
CA GLY A 84 -1.93 10.31 14.32
C GLY A 84 -3.20 10.84 14.96
N GLU A 85 -3.85 11.77 14.27
CA GLU A 85 -5.09 12.39 14.71
C GLU A 85 -6.10 12.33 13.57
N ASN A 86 -7.37 12.18 13.93
CA ASN A 86 -8.44 12.29 12.96
C ASN A 86 -8.69 13.77 12.69
N VAL A 87 -8.64 14.17 11.42
CA VAL A 87 -8.94 15.55 10.97
C VAL A 87 -10.42 15.90 11.19
N TYR A 88 -11.30 14.90 11.26
CA TYR A 88 -12.74 15.12 11.43
C TYR A 88 -13.11 15.39 12.89
N TYR A 89 -13.71 16.58 13.11
CA TYR A 89 -14.05 17.19 14.40
C TYR A 89 -12.85 17.53 15.30
N TYR A 90 -12.98 18.63 16.04
CA TYR A 90 -12.06 18.95 17.12
C TYR A 90 -12.30 18.03 18.31
N ARG A 91 -11.26 17.34 18.79
CA ARG A 91 -11.34 16.36 19.89
C ARG A 91 -10.58 16.79 21.15
N GLY A 92 -10.25 18.08 21.27
CA GLY A 92 -9.45 18.61 22.38
C GLY A 92 -7.98 18.82 22.02
N SER A 93 -7.13 18.96 23.04
CA SER A 93 -5.67 19.11 22.91
C SER A 93 -5.06 18.04 21.99
N GLU A 94 -3.91 18.36 21.36
CA GLU A 94 -3.08 17.60 20.41
C GLU A 94 -2.69 16.17 20.86
N LYS A 95 -3.68 15.35 21.21
CA LYS A 95 -3.51 13.97 21.60
C LYS A 95 -3.54 13.12 20.35
N LYS A 96 -2.36 12.63 19.98
CA LYS A 96 -2.21 11.57 18.99
C LYS A 96 -2.69 10.24 19.56
N TYR A 97 -3.36 9.48 18.70
CA TYR A 97 -3.85 8.14 18.97
C TYR A 97 -3.09 7.13 18.10
N PRO A 98 -2.98 5.87 18.55
CA PRO A 98 -2.39 4.81 17.73
C PRO A 98 -3.32 4.45 16.56
N PHE A 99 -2.74 4.43 15.36
CA PHE A 99 -3.34 3.90 14.14
C PHE A 99 -2.48 2.77 13.60
N ILE A 100 -3.10 1.83 12.92
CA ILE A 100 -2.41 0.80 12.14
C ILE A 100 -2.36 1.28 10.69
N LYS A 101 -1.15 1.49 10.18
CA LYS A 101 -0.86 1.72 8.77
C LYS A 101 -0.76 0.38 8.05
N VAL A 102 -1.59 0.20 7.03
CA VAL A 102 -1.56 -0.97 6.12
C VAL A 102 -0.96 -0.51 4.80
N SER A 103 0.19 -1.04 4.42
CA SER A 103 0.84 -0.75 3.13
C SER A 103 1.01 -2.02 2.29
N GLY A 104 0.90 -1.91 0.97
CA GLY A 104 1.03 -3.07 0.07
C GLY A 104 0.79 -2.67 -1.38
N THR A 105 0.66 -3.65 -2.27
CA THR A 105 0.26 -3.39 -3.66
C THR A 105 -1.21 -2.99 -3.74
N THR A 106 -1.61 -2.26 -4.79
CA THR A 106 -3.01 -1.82 -4.97
C THR A 106 -4.00 -2.99 -4.90
N ASN A 107 -3.66 -4.13 -5.53
CA ASN A 107 -4.51 -5.32 -5.49
C ASN A 107 -4.62 -5.91 -4.07
N ALA A 108 -3.49 -6.07 -3.37
CA ALA A 108 -3.49 -6.57 -2.00
C ALA A 108 -4.26 -5.66 -1.05
N LEU A 109 -4.12 -4.33 -1.17
CA LEU A 109 -4.86 -3.38 -0.35
C LEU A 109 -6.37 -3.39 -0.64
N ASN A 110 -6.78 -3.55 -1.89
CA ASN A 110 -8.20 -3.66 -2.22
C ASN A 110 -8.86 -4.87 -1.56
N LYS A 111 -8.17 -6.01 -1.53
CA LYS A 111 -8.62 -7.19 -0.79
C LYS A 111 -8.54 -6.97 0.72
N ALA A 112 -7.47 -6.39 1.25
CA ALA A 112 -7.32 -6.10 2.67
C ALA A 112 -8.46 -5.20 3.19
N LYS A 113 -8.85 -4.16 2.43
CA LYS A 113 -9.99 -3.29 2.78
C LYS A 113 -11.31 -4.06 2.89
N GLN A 114 -11.53 -5.06 2.03
CA GLN A 114 -12.74 -5.89 2.07
C GLN A 114 -12.71 -6.82 3.28
N GLU A 115 -11.61 -7.56 3.46
CA GLU A 115 -11.46 -8.53 4.54
C GLU A 115 -11.52 -7.86 5.93
N LEU A 116 -10.92 -6.68 6.10
CA LEU A 116 -11.01 -5.93 7.37
C LEU A 116 -12.44 -5.47 7.68
N LYS A 117 -13.24 -5.14 6.66
CA LYS A 117 -14.65 -4.71 6.83
C LYS A 117 -15.59 -5.87 7.12
N SER A 118 -15.36 -7.05 6.54
CA SER A 118 -16.26 -8.20 6.68
C SER A 118 -15.85 -9.14 7.83
N GLY A 119 -14.55 -9.36 8.01
CA GLY A 119 -14.00 -10.36 8.93
C GLY A 119 -13.27 -9.77 10.15
N GLY A 120 -12.98 -8.47 10.14
CA GLY A 120 -12.18 -7.83 11.19
C GLY A 120 -10.70 -8.23 11.17
N LEU A 121 -10.00 -7.91 12.25
CA LEU A 121 -8.58 -8.21 12.45
C LEU A 121 -8.41 -9.14 13.65
N ASN A 122 -7.77 -10.29 13.47
CA ASN A 122 -7.41 -11.19 14.56
C ASN A 122 -5.91 -11.04 14.88
N TYR A 123 -5.61 -10.92 16.17
CA TYR A 123 -4.25 -10.81 16.70
C TYR A 123 -4.05 -11.58 18.02
N GLY A 124 -4.87 -12.60 18.28
CA GLY A 124 -4.74 -13.52 19.42
C GLY A 124 -6.07 -13.94 20.03
N ASN A 125 -6.94 -12.97 20.34
CA ASN A 125 -8.21 -13.20 21.07
C ASN A 125 -9.44 -13.23 20.15
N GLY A 126 -9.28 -13.72 18.93
CA GLY A 126 -10.34 -13.72 17.91
C GLY A 126 -10.41 -12.42 17.10
N PRO A 127 -11.31 -12.36 16.11
CA PRO A 127 -11.43 -11.22 15.22
C PRO A 127 -12.07 -10.01 15.93
N VAL A 128 -11.40 -8.87 15.87
CA VAL A 128 -11.90 -7.58 16.34
C VAL A 128 -12.38 -6.78 15.14
N GLN A 129 -13.59 -6.21 15.23
CA GLN A 129 -14.13 -5.39 14.15
C GLN A 129 -13.29 -4.12 13.96
N VAL A 130 -12.94 -3.85 12.71
CA VAL A 130 -12.21 -2.63 12.35
C VAL A 130 -13.21 -1.53 12.03
N GLY A 131 -13.00 -0.36 12.64
CA GLY A 131 -13.80 0.82 12.39
C GLY A 131 -13.53 1.47 11.03
N THR A 132 -13.61 2.80 10.99
CA THR A 132 -13.37 3.57 9.77
C THR A 132 -11.97 3.34 9.20
N LEU A 133 -11.91 3.10 7.89
CA LEU A 133 -10.67 3.11 7.14
C LEU A 133 -10.39 4.53 6.64
N TYR A 134 -9.29 5.11 7.08
CA TYR A 134 -8.86 6.47 6.74
C TYR A 134 -7.94 6.45 5.52
N GLU A 135 -8.12 7.44 4.65
CA GLU A 135 -7.38 7.61 3.40
C GLU A 135 -7.48 6.39 2.45
N ALA A 136 -8.41 5.46 2.69
CA ALA A 136 -8.53 4.21 1.95
C ALA A 136 -9.12 4.38 0.54
N ASN A 137 -9.69 5.55 0.26
CA ASN A 137 -10.37 5.95 -0.97
C ASN A 137 -9.57 6.97 -1.82
N ILE A 138 -8.31 7.23 -1.47
CA ILE A 138 -7.42 8.09 -2.26
C ILE A 138 -6.53 7.20 -3.12
N ASP A 139 -6.47 7.51 -4.41
CA ASP A 139 -5.72 6.74 -5.40
C ASP A 139 -4.21 6.74 -5.12
N PRO A 140 -3.50 5.62 -5.40
CA PRO A 140 -2.05 5.52 -5.21
C PRO A 140 -1.25 6.63 -5.88
N GLU A 141 -1.65 7.05 -7.08
CA GLU A 141 -1.02 8.11 -7.87
C GLU A 141 -1.12 9.46 -7.18
N VAL A 142 -2.29 9.79 -6.63
CA VAL A 142 -2.51 11.04 -5.88
C VAL A 142 -1.67 11.06 -4.62
N LYS A 143 -1.61 9.94 -3.89
CA LYS A 143 -0.74 9.82 -2.70
C LYS A 143 0.73 9.94 -3.07
N PHE A 144 1.14 9.37 -4.20
CA PHE A 144 2.51 9.48 -4.68
C PHE A 144 2.88 10.92 -4.99
N MET A 145 2.03 11.64 -5.73
CA MET A 145 2.21 13.07 -6.03
C MET A 145 2.31 13.91 -4.76
N ALA A 146 1.38 13.72 -3.81
CA ALA A 146 1.40 14.43 -2.53
C ALA A 146 2.65 14.14 -1.70
N HIS A 147 3.13 12.89 -1.68
CA HIS A 147 4.31 12.49 -0.92
C HIS A 147 5.63 12.98 -1.56
N SER A 148 5.72 12.92 -2.88
CA SER A 148 6.95 13.27 -3.63
C SER A 148 7.06 14.75 -3.99
N GLY A 149 5.95 15.50 -3.91
CA GLY A 149 5.86 16.87 -4.42
C GLY A 149 5.78 16.95 -5.95
N VAL A 150 5.67 15.82 -6.65
CA VAL A 150 5.46 15.81 -8.10
C VAL A 150 4.07 16.35 -8.41
N VAL A 151 4.03 17.31 -9.34
CA VAL A 151 2.78 17.92 -9.82
C VAL A 151 2.49 17.55 -11.26
N GLY A 152 1.22 17.68 -11.67
CA GLY A 152 0.80 17.47 -13.06
C GLY A 152 1.56 18.39 -14.02
N CYS A 153 2.01 17.83 -15.15
CA CYS A 153 2.84 18.53 -16.14
C CYS A 153 4.12 19.18 -15.58
N GLY A 154 4.59 18.73 -14.41
CA GLY A 154 5.82 19.20 -13.79
C GLY A 154 7.07 18.54 -14.38
N TRP A 155 8.22 19.17 -14.15
CA TRP A 155 9.52 18.57 -14.44
C TRP A 155 9.93 17.63 -13.31
N VAL A 156 10.44 16.45 -13.66
CA VAL A 156 11.03 15.49 -12.74
C VAL A 156 12.48 15.27 -13.14
N GLU A 157 13.36 15.21 -12.16
CA GLU A 157 14.78 14.90 -12.33
C GLU A 157 15.08 13.54 -11.69
N ILE A 158 15.83 12.69 -12.40
CA ILE A 158 16.36 11.44 -11.85
C ILE A 158 17.86 11.64 -11.63
N PRO A 159 18.33 11.69 -10.37
CA PRO A 159 19.75 11.90 -10.08
C PRO A 159 20.64 10.78 -10.65
N LEU A 160 21.91 11.11 -10.92
CA LEU A 160 22.89 10.14 -11.41
C LEU A 160 23.01 8.93 -10.46
N GLY A 161 22.96 7.73 -11.03
CA GLY A 161 23.04 6.47 -10.28
C GLY A 161 21.76 6.07 -9.53
N LYS A 162 20.69 6.87 -9.58
CA LYS A 162 19.39 6.53 -8.97
C LYS A 162 18.43 5.84 -9.95
N GLY A 163 18.66 5.96 -11.25
CA GLY A 163 17.91 5.27 -12.30
C GLY A 163 18.68 4.08 -12.88
N LYS A 164 17.94 3.10 -13.41
CA LYS A 164 18.46 2.03 -14.28
C LYS A 164 17.70 2.05 -15.60
N ILE A 165 18.42 2.00 -16.71
CA ILE A 165 17.82 1.87 -18.03
C ILE A 165 17.54 0.39 -18.26
N HIS A 166 16.30 0.06 -18.63
CA HIS A 166 15.90 -1.30 -18.98
C HIS A 166 15.96 -1.48 -20.51
N GLU A 167 16.92 -2.27 -21.00
CA GLU A 167 17.14 -2.51 -22.44
C GLU A 167 16.30 -3.66 -23.03
N GLY A 168 15.41 -4.26 -22.23
CA GLY A 168 14.65 -5.44 -22.64
C GLY A 168 13.56 -5.16 -23.69
N LYS A 169 13.38 -6.09 -24.64
CA LYS A 169 12.28 -6.17 -25.64
C LYS A 169 10.86 -6.33 -25.04
N ALA A 170 10.64 -5.98 -23.78
CA ALA A 170 9.36 -6.09 -23.11
C ALA A 170 8.71 -4.71 -22.97
N ASN A 171 8.57 -3.96 -24.08
CA ASN A 171 8.22 -2.54 -24.01
C ASN A 171 6.93 -2.24 -24.75
N THR A 172 5.80 -2.76 -24.27
CA THR A 172 4.61 -1.92 -24.34
C THR A 172 4.68 -0.95 -23.18
N SER A 173 4.75 0.34 -23.51
CA SER A 173 4.53 1.41 -22.54
C SER A 173 3.09 1.45 -22.03
N ARG A 174 2.21 0.56 -22.54
CA ARG A 174 0.85 0.32 -22.07
C ARG A 174 0.88 -0.71 -20.94
#